data_AF-A0A522CL59-F1
#
_entry.id   AF-A0A522CL59-F1
#
_cell.length_a   1.000
_cell.length_b   1.000
_cell.length_c   1.000
_cell.angle_alpha   90.00
_cell.angle_beta   90.00
_cell.angle_gamma   90.00
#
_symmetry.space_group_name_H-M   'P 1'
#
loop_
_entity.id
_entity.type
_entity.pdbx_description
1 polymer ?
#
loop_
_entity_poly.entity_id
_entity_poly.type
_entity_poly.pdbx_seq_one_letter_code
_entity_poly.pdbx_strand_id
1 'polypeptide(L)'
;MKGSLKKIFAIAAMGLALAGCESRIDKDRKADVASDIIQTSVTYCQPGPVNGSPADYSQRLRNILLDSYTADMDVLKQNNIVVCLDQRLTDQNLGWLDTRMEGVYYNNGGKGGVLTLWDNGKPPSFWSRDASDWGSSLIHDFANQVRKGKIKASDAHWYAYEGSYTTSCGQNCTTTNYYVDWVKEQKFDKDTIRKNQAIVQAPPLKATAPARPGS
;
A
#
# COMPACT_ATOMS: atom_id res chain seq x y z
N MET A 1 -6.10 34.87 -53.54
CA MET A 1 -6.57 33.51 -53.86
C MET A 1 -5.88 32.51 -52.95
N LYS A 2 -6.67 31.67 -52.26
CA LYS A 2 -6.43 30.30 -51.73
C LYS A 2 -4.97 29.82 -51.77
N GLY A 3 -4.31 29.34 -50.73
CA GLY A 3 -4.67 28.81 -49.42
C GLY A 3 -3.55 27.82 -49.02
N SER A 4 -3.30 27.56 -47.73
CA SER A 4 -2.65 26.31 -47.34
C SER A 4 -2.95 25.99 -45.88
N LEU A 5 -3.50 24.79 -45.69
CA LEU A 5 -4.10 24.28 -44.47
C LEU A 5 -3.07 24.02 -43.37
N LYS A 6 -3.38 24.50 -42.16
CA LYS A 6 -2.83 24.03 -40.90
C LYS A 6 -3.10 22.53 -40.75
N LYS A 7 -2.06 21.70 -40.78
CA LYS A 7 -2.16 20.30 -40.34
C LYS A 7 -2.15 20.27 -38.81
N ILE A 8 -3.34 20.27 -38.23
CA ILE A 8 -3.55 19.92 -36.82
C ILE A 8 -3.40 18.40 -36.74
N PHE A 9 -2.33 17.92 -36.12
CA PHE A 9 -2.22 16.54 -35.69
C PHE A 9 -3.15 16.36 -34.48
N ALA A 10 -4.38 15.91 -34.76
CA ALA A 10 -5.24 15.33 -33.74
C ALA A 10 -4.63 13.98 -33.35
N ILE A 11 -3.94 13.92 -32.21
CA ILE A 11 -3.64 12.65 -31.55
C ILE A 11 -4.98 12.11 -31.10
N ALA A 12 -5.42 11.03 -31.76
CA ALA A 12 -6.63 10.32 -31.42
C ALA A 12 -6.55 9.86 -29.96
N ALA A 13 -7.40 10.45 -29.13
CA ALA A 13 -7.77 9.89 -27.83
C ALA A 13 -8.50 8.58 -28.11
N MET A 14 -7.79 7.46 -28.01
CA MET A 14 -8.42 6.14 -27.99
C MET A 14 -9.23 6.01 -26.71
N GLY A 15 -10.50 5.73 -26.91
CA GLY A 15 -11.57 5.82 -25.94
C GLY A 15 -11.46 4.85 -24.78
N LEU A 16 -11.96 5.39 -23.67
CA LEU A 16 -12.66 4.74 -22.57
C LEU A 16 -13.36 3.41 -22.90
N ALA A 17 -13.16 2.47 -21.98
CA ALA A 17 -14.11 1.48 -21.45
C ALA A 17 -13.70 0.00 -21.60
N LEU A 18 -12.78 -0.43 -20.72
CA LEU A 18 -12.82 -1.76 -20.12
C LEU A 18 -12.77 -1.57 -18.61
N ALA A 19 -13.95 -1.43 -17.99
CA ALA A 19 -14.06 -1.47 -16.54
C ALA A 19 -13.64 -2.88 -16.07
N GLY A 20 -12.53 -2.96 -15.34
CA GLY A 20 -12.10 -4.15 -14.61
C GLY A 20 -10.97 -4.98 -15.23
N CYS A 21 -10.45 -4.64 -16.41
CA CYS A 21 -9.31 -5.36 -16.99
C CYS A 21 -8.13 -4.42 -17.25
N GLU A 22 -7.04 -4.70 -16.56
CA GLU A 22 -5.72 -4.12 -16.79
C GLU A 22 -5.32 -4.24 -18.26
N SER A 23 -4.73 -3.18 -18.84
CA SER A 23 -4.38 -3.18 -20.26
C SER A 23 -3.30 -4.22 -20.55
N ARG A 24 -3.19 -4.68 -21.81
CA ARG A 24 -2.13 -5.64 -22.19
C ARG A 24 -0.74 -5.12 -21.85
N ILE A 25 -0.50 -3.83 -22.10
CA ILE A 25 0.79 -3.19 -21.81
C ILE A 25 1.06 -3.17 -20.29
N ASP A 26 0.03 -2.97 -19.47
CA ASP A 26 0.17 -3.01 -18.01
C ASP A 26 0.47 -4.44 -17.54
N LYS A 27 -0.24 -5.46 -18.07
CA LYS A 27 0.02 -6.87 -17.76
C LYS A 27 1.44 -7.29 -18.13
N ASP A 28 1.91 -6.90 -19.31
CA ASP A 28 3.23 -7.26 -19.82
C ASP A 28 4.37 -6.67 -18.94
N ARG A 29 4.17 -5.48 -18.34
CA ARG A 29 5.16 -4.83 -17.48
C ARG A 29 5.03 -5.13 -15.98
N LYS A 30 3.93 -5.77 -15.55
CA LYS A 30 3.61 -5.96 -14.12
C LYS A 30 4.76 -6.60 -13.34
N ALA A 31 5.35 -7.66 -13.88
CA ALA A 31 6.41 -8.41 -13.22
C ALA A 31 7.66 -7.55 -12.98
N ASP A 32 8.02 -6.70 -13.95
CA ASP A 32 9.18 -5.82 -13.87
C ASP A 32 8.94 -4.70 -12.85
N VAL A 33 7.77 -4.06 -12.90
CA VAL A 33 7.37 -3.02 -11.94
C VAL A 33 7.35 -3.58 -10.52
N ALA A 34 6.80 -4.78 -10.32
CA ALA A 34 6.81 -5.44 -9.03
C ALA A 34 8.24 -5.76 -8.58
N SER A 35 9.11 -6.22 -9.48
CA SER A 35 10.51 -6.51 -9.17
C SER A 35 11.28 -5.28 -8.70
N ASP A 36 11.07 -4.12 -9.31
CA ASP A 36 11.68 -2.85 -8.89
C ASP A 36 11.26 -2.47 -7.46
N ILE A 37 9.96 -2.60 -7.16
CA ILE A 37 9.44 -2.30 -5.82
C ILE A 37 10.04 -3.29 -4.81
N ILE A 38 10.03 -4.59 -5.11
CA ILE A 38 10.62 -5.63 -4.24
C ILE A 38 12.09 -5.33 -3.96
N GLN A 39 12.87 -5.01 -4.99
CA GLN A 39 14.28 -4.70 -4.83
C GLN A 39 14.49 -3.51 -3.90
N THR A 40 13.71 -2.44 -4.09
CA THR A 40 13.72 -1.26 -3.22
C THR A 40 13.37 -1.64 -1.77
N SER A 41 12.28 -2.39 -1.58
CA SER A 41 11.82 -2.85 -0.27
C SER A 41 12.84 -3.71 0.44
N VAL A 42 13.46 -4.68 -0.25
CA VAL A 42 14.50 -5.54 0.31
C VAL A 42 15.74 -4.74 0.70
N THR A 43 16.07 -3.68 -0.04
CA THR A 43 17.18 -2.78 0.32
C THR A 43 16.89 -2.02 1.61
N TYR A 44 15.72 -1.40 1.73
CA TYR A 44 15.43 -0.43 2.81
C TYR A 44 14.67 -0.99 4.01
N CYS A 45 13.76 -1.93 3.82
CA CYS A 45 12.89 -2.43 4.87
C CYS A 45 13.59 -3.51 5.73
N GLN A 46 13.35 -3.47 7.03
CA GLN A 46 13.76 -4.47 7.98
C GLN A 46 12.76 -5.65 7.92
N PRO A 47 13.20 -6.87 7.58
CA PRO A 47 12.36 -8.05 7.71
C PRO A 47 11.96 -8.26 9.18
N GLY A 48 10.72 -8.68 9.41
CA GLY A 48 10.19 -8.92 10.75
C GLY A 48 10.79 -10.18 11.41
N PRO A 49 10.61 -10.31 12.74
CA PRO A 49 11.26 -11.35 13.55
C PRO A 49 10.80 -12.77 13.24
N VAL A 50 9.57 -12.95 12.74
CA VAL A 50 9.00 -14.27 12.45
C VAL A 50 9.54 -14.85 11.14
N ASN A 51 10.07 -14.01 10.24
CA ASN A 51 10.67 -14.45 8.98
C ASN A 51 11.72 -13.45 8.49
N GLY A 52 12.94 -13.60 9.00
CA GLY A 52 14.09 -12.73 8.72
C GLY A 52 14.77 -12.95 7.36
N SER A 53 14.41 -14.00 6.63
CA SER A 53 15.00 -14.29 5.31
C SER A 53 14.54 -13.27 4.27
N PRO A 54 15.46 -12.61 3.55
CA PRO A 54 15.11 -11.74 2.43
C PRO A 54 14.30 -12.45 1.34
N ALA A 55 14.50 -13.76 1.14
CA ALA A 55 13.77 -14.51 0.12
C ALA A 55 12.28 -14.65 0.46
N ASP A 56 11.96 -15.03 1.71
CA ASP A 56 10.57 -15.21 2.16
C ASP A 56 9.83 -13.87 2.18
N TYR A 57 10.50 -12.82 2.65
CA TYR A 57 10.00 -11.45 2.59
C TYR A 57 9.66 -11.05 1.14
N SER A 58 10.61 -11.26 0.22
CA SER A 58 10.44 -10.91 -1.19
C SER A 58 9.30 -11.66 -1.84
N GLN A 59 9.13 -12.95 -1.51
CA GLN A 59 8.07 -13.77 -2.08
C GLN A 59 6.69 -13.32 -1.59
N ARG A 60 6.53 -12.98 -0.30
CA ARG A 60 5.25 -12.47 0.22
C ARG A 60 4.90 -11.11 -0.41
N LEU A 61 5.87 -10.21 -0.50
CA LEU A 61 5.66 -8.93 -1.16
C LEU A 61 5.34 -9.10 -2.65
N ARG A 62 6.00 -10.04 -3.33
CA ARG A 62 5.69 -10.40 -4.73
C ARG A 62 4.25 -10.85 -4.90
N ASN A 63 3.74 -11.70 -4.01
CA ASN A 63 2.36 -12.19 -4.10
C ASN A 63 1.35 -11.01 -4.04
N ILE A 64 1.57 -10.06 -3.12
CA ILE A 64 0.74 -8.86 -2.99
C ILE A 64 0.81 -7.97 -4.25
N LEU A 65 2.02 -7.73 -4.75
CA LEU A 65 2.24 -6.83 -5.88
C LEU A 65 1.73 -7.42 -7.20
N LEU A 66 1.79 -8.74 -7.37
CA LEU A 66 1.23 -9.40 -8.56
C LEU A 66 -0.30 -9.42 -8.56
N ASP A 67 -0.93 -9.42 -7.39
CA ASP A 67 -2.38 -9.25 -7.23
C ASP A 67 -2.83 -7.78 -7.36
N SER A 68 -1.91 -6.82 -7.15
CA SER A 68 -2.17 -5.39 -7.32
C SER A 68 -2.23 -4.98 -8.80
N TYR A 69 -2.89 -3.85 -9.08
CA TYR A 69 -2.85 -3.24 -10.41
C TYR A 69 -1.51 -2.56 -10.67
N THR A 70 -0.97 -2.67 -11.89
CA THR A 70 0.26 -1.99 -12.29
C THR A 70 0.15 -0.47 -12.16
N ALA A 71 -1.02 0.10 -12.48
CA ALA A 71 -1.26 1.53 -12.32
C ALA A 71 -1.15 2.01 -10.86
N ASP A 72 -1.49 1.16 -9.88
CA ASP A 72 -1.33 1.49 -8.45
C ASP A 72 0.14 1.43 -8.05
N MET A 73 0.88 0.43 -8.54
CA MET A 73 2.33 0.34 -8.35
C MET A 73 3.07 1.53 -8.99
N ASP A 74 2.63 2.00 -10.15
CA ASP A 74 3.17 3.20 -10.79
C ASP A 74 2.98 4.44 -9.92
N VAL A 75 1.85 4.57 -9.21
CA VAL A 75 1.64 5.66 -8.24
C VAL A 75 2.66 5.59 -7.11
N LEU A 76 2.95 4.40 -6.58
CA LEU A 76 3.97 4.22 -5.53
C LEU A 76 5.34 4.66 -6.04
N LYS A 77 5.74 4.22 -7.24
CA LYS A 77 7.03 4.58 -7.86
C LYS A 77 7.14 6.08 -8.13
N GLN A 78 6.13 6.68 -8.77
CA GLN A 78 6.12 8.10 -9.13
C GLN A 78 6.21 9.02 -7.89
N ASN A 79 5.74 8.55 -6.75
CA ASN A 79 5.76 9.29 -5.49
C ASN A 79 6.91 8.88 -4.55
N ASN A 80 7.88 8.10 -5.03
CA ASN A 80 9.02 7.61 -4.24
C ASN A 80 8.58 6.92 -2.94
N ILE A 81 7.60 6.03 -3.03
CA ILE A 81 7.03 5.31 -1.88
C ILE A 81 7.65 3.93 -1.79
N VAL A 82 8.35 3.67 -0.69
CA VAL A 82 8.88 2.35 -0.35
C VAL A 82 7.78 1.55 0.31
N VAL A 83 7.53 0.32 -0.15
CA VAL A 83 6.53 -0.57 0.46
C VAL A 83 7.22 -1.51 1.42
N CYS A 84 6.82 -1.54 2.70
CA CYS A 84 7.38 -2.47 3.66
C CYS A 84 6.31 -3.41 4.23
N LEU A 85 6.60 -4.71 4.29
CA LEU A 85 5.83 -5.62 5.14
C LEU A 85 6.23 -5.41 6.60
N ASP A 86 5.25 -5.16 7.48
CA ASP A 86 5.49 -4.80 8.87
C ASP A 86 4.79 -5.77 9.84
N GLN A 87 5.60 -6.62 10.48
CA GLN A 87 5.11 -7.60 11.46
C GLN A 87 4.67 -6.99 12.78
N ARG A 88 5.08 -5.75 13.09
CA ARG A 88 4.60 -5.05 14.28
C ARG A 88 3.10 -4.80 14.22
N LEU A 89 2.53 -4.72 13.01
CA LEU A 89 1.09 -4.60 12.81
C LEU A 89 0.35 -5.90 13.18
N THR A 90 1.02 -7.05 13.27
CA THR A 90 0.41 -8.30 13.79
C THR A 90 0.25 -8.26 15.30
N ASP A 91 1.31 -7.85 15.99
CA ASP A 91 1.40 -7.91 17.45
C ASP A 91 0.95 -6.59 18.11
N GLN A 92 -0.05 -5.94 17.52
CA GLN A 92 -0.63 -4.73 18.08
C GLN A 92 -1.26 -5.01 19.45
N ASN A 93 -0.98 -4.15 20.42
CA ASN A 93 -1.69 -4.13 21.69
C ASN A 93 -3.07 -3.48 21.47
N LEU A 94 -4.09 -4.32 21.34
CA LEU A 94 -5.49 -3.94 21.09
C LEU A 94 -6.35 -4.24 22.31
N GLY A 95 -7.17 -3.27 22.71
CA GLY A 95 -8.34 -3.47 23.55
C GLY A 95 -9.51 -4.08 22.78
N TRP A 96 -10.60 -4.40 23.48
CA TRP A 96 -11.77 -5.06 22.90
C TRP A 96 -12.46 -4.24 21.79
N LEU A 97 -12.44 -2.91 21.90
CA LEU A 97 -13.09 -2.00 20.94
C LEU A 97 -12.09 -1.20 20.10
N ASP A 98 -10.80 -1.50 20.22
CA ASP A 98 -9.75 -0.76 19.56
C ASP A 98 -9.72 -1.10 18.07
N THR A 99 -9.53 -0.08 17.23
CA THR A 99 -9.37 -0.29 15.79
C THR A 99 -7.94 -0.73 15.45
N ARG A 100 -7.80 -1.81 14.69
CA ARG A 100 -6.51 -2.34 14.24
C ARG A 100 -5.93 -1.51 13.09
N MET A 101 -4.62 -1.24 13.11
CA MET A 101 -3.90 -0.69 11.95
C MET A 101 -3.60 -1.82 10.96
N GLU A 102 -4.14 -1.75 9.75
CA GLU A 102 -3.83 -2.68 8.66
C GLU A 102 -2.68 -2.19 7.77
N GLY A 103 -2.35 -0.90 7.87
CA GLY A 103 -1.21 -0.28 7.20
C GLY A 103 -0.95 1.11 7.73
N VAL A 104 0.29 1.60 7.55
CA VAL A 104 0.68 2.95 7.98
C VAL A 104 1.52 3.60 6.89
N TYR A 105 1.16 4.81 6.50
CA TYR A 105 1.98 5.62 5.60
C TYR A 105 2.77 6.65 6.40
N TYR A 106 4.08 6.50 6.38
CA TYR A 106 5.06 7.41 6.97
C TYR A 106 5.56 8.36 5.91
N ASN A 107 5.32 9.64 6.11
CA ASN A 107 5.79 10.66 5.21
C ASN A 107 7.25 11.04 5.51
N ASN A 108 8.07 11.20 4.48
CA ASN A 108 9.45 11.66 4.59
C ASN A 108 9.63 13.12 4.10
N GLY A 109 8.80 14.03 4.60
CA GLY A 109 8.92 15.47 4.38
C GLY A 109 8.94 15.89 2.91
N GLY A 110 8.04 15.34 2.08
CA GLY A 110 7.95 15.70 0.65
C GLY A 110 8.90 14.95 -0.28
N LYS A 111 9.79 14.11 0.25
CA LYS A 111 10.75 13.31 -0.55
C LYS A 111 10.25 11.91 -0.89
N GLY A 112 8.98 11.63 -0.60
CA GLY A 112 8.36 10.32 -0.68
C GLY A 112 7.94 9.83 0.69
N GLY A 113 7.91 8.51 0.88
CA GLY A 113 7.51 7.93 2.15
C GLY A 113 7.66 6.43 2.22
N VAL A 114 7.21 5.87 3.32
CA VAL A 114 7.14 4.42 3.53
C VAL A 114 5.69 4.03 3.73
N LEU A 115 5.19 3.14 2.88
CA LEU A 115 3.90 2.49 3.06
C LEU A 115 4.13 1.14 3.73
N THR A 116 3.71 0.98 4.98
CA THR A 116 3.72 -0.32 5.63
C THR A 116 2.41 -1.04 5.43
N LEU A 117 2.50 -2.35 5.19
CA LEU A 117 1.38 -3.26 5.07
C LEU A 117 1.46 -4.29 6.18
N TRP A 118 0.31 -4.67 6.72
CA TRP A 118 0.22 -5.73 7.70
C TRP A 118 0.86 -7.04 7.17
N ASP A 119 1.74 -7.65 7.98
CA ASP A 119 2.34 -8.95 7.70
C ASP A 119 2.34 -9.81 8.95
N ASN A 120 1.82 -11.04 8.86
CA ASN A 120 1.93 -12.02 9.94
C ASN A 120 3.23 -12.84 9.87
N GLY A 121 4.04 -12.60 8.84
CA GLY A 121 5.27 -13.32 8.61
C GLY A 121 5.06 -14.78 8.22
N LYS A 122 3.85 -15.23 7.87
CA LYS A 122 3.57 -16.62 7.50
C LYS A 122 3.34 -16.74 5.99
N PRO A 123 3.66 -17.88 5.37
CA PRO A 123 3.27 -18.13 3.99
C PRO A 123 1.75 -18.24 3.87
N PRO A 124 1.20 -18.04 2.65
CA PRO A 124 -0.22 -18.19 2.42
C PRO A 124 -0.76 -19.56 2.82
N SER A 125 -1.86 -19.56 3.56
CA SER A 125 -2.54 -20.77 4.01
C SER A 125 -4.02 -20.51 4.17
N PHE A 126 -4.84 -21.51 3.82
CA PHE A 126 -6.29 -21.47 3.96
C PHE A 126 -6.76 -21.14 5.40
N TRP A 127 -5.95 -21.47 6.41
CA TRP A 127 -6.32 -21.33 7.82
C TRP A 127 -5.75 -20.09 8.50
N SER A 128 -4.94 -19.28 7.82
CA SER A 128 -4.33 -18.09 8.42
C SER A 128 -4.48 -16.90 7.51
N ARG A 129 -5.09 -15.83 8.03
CA ARG A 129 -5.02 -14.54 7.35
C ARG A 129 -3.58 -14.09 7.23
N ASP A 130 -3.14 -13.56 6.09
CA ASP A 130 -1.81 -13.00 5.88
C ASP A 130 -1.81 -11.72 5.03
N ALA A 131 -0.64 -11.14 4.80
CA ALA A 131 -0.46 -9.88 4.07
C ALA A 131 -1.10 -9.90 2.67
N SER A 132 -1.19 -11.06 2.03
CA SER A 132 -1.76 -11.24 0.69
C SER A 132 -3.28 -11.15 0.65
N ASP A 133 -3.99 -11.31 1.76
CA ASP A 133 -5.46 -11.24 1.76
C ASP A 133 -5.98 -9.83 1.51
N TRP A 134 -5.28 -8.82 2.03
CA TRP A 134 -5.71 -7.42 1.98
C TRP A 134 -4.66 -6.47 1.42
N GLY A 135 -3.41 -6.93 1.23
CA GLY A 135 -2.31 -6.08 0.79
C GLY A 135 -2.57 -5.38 -0.54
N SER A 136 -3.16 -6.08 -1.52
CA SER A 136 -3.50 -5.49 -2.82
C SER A 136 -4.61 -4.44 -2.69
N SER A 137 -5.61 -4.70 -1.85
CA SER A 137 -6.69 -3.75 -1.54
C SER A 137 -6.19 -2.51 -0.81
N LEU A 138 -5.26 -2.67 0.15
CA LEU A 138 -4.59 -1.57 0.85
C LEU A 138 -3.80 -0.69 -0.12
N ILE A 139 -3.01 -1.30 -1.01
CA ILE A 139 -2.27 -0.60 -2.06
C ILE A 139 -3.24 0.12 -3.00
N HIS A 140 -4.32 -0.54 -3.42
CA HIS A 140 -5.30 0.03 -4.33
C HIS A 140 -5.98 1.26 -3.73
N ASP A 141 -6.51 1.17 -2.50
CA ASP A 141 -7.14 2.33 -1.87
C ASP A 141 -6.10 3.44 -1.64
N PHE A 142 -4.90 3.10 -1.13
CA PHE A 142 -3.84 4.08 -0.93
C PHE A 142 -3.51 4.85 -2.23
N ALA A 143 -3.25 4.13 -3.32
CA ALA A 143 -2.95 4.71 -4.62
C ALA A 143 -4.11 5.57 -5.15
N ASN A 144 -5.36 5.13 -4.94
CA ASN A 144 -6.54 5.94 -5.25
C ASN A 144 -6.57 7.26 -4.46
N GLN A 145 -6.25 7.23 -3.16
CA GLN A 145 -6.26 8.42 -2.30
C GLN A 145 -5.13 9.39 -2.69
N VAL A 146 -3.96 8.88 -3.08
CA VAL A 146 -2.85 9.68 -3.63
C VAL A 146 -3.24 10.30 -4.98
N ARG A 147 -3.81 9.51 -5.92
CA ARG A 147 -4.30 10.03 -7.22
C ARG A 147 -5.37 11.10 -7.07
N LYS A 148 -6.24 10.97 -6.07
CA LYS A 148 -7.26 11.97 -5.72
C LYS A 148 -6.69 13.18 -4.97
N GLY A 149 -5.39 13.20 -4.67
CA GLY A 149 -4.72 14.27 -3.93
C GLY A 149 -5.13 14.39 -2.47
N LYS A 150 -5.76 13.35 -1.90
CA LYS A 150 -6.17 13.33 -0.50
C LYS A 150 -5.00 13.02 0.43
N ILE A 151 -4.17 12.05 0.06
CA ILE A 151 -2.87 11.79 0.69
C ILE A 151 -1.82 12.52 -0.13
N LYS A 152 -1.11 13.46 0.49
CA LYS A 152 -0.04 14.22 -0.13
C LYS A 152 1.30 13.92 0.51
N ALA A 153 2.37 14.07 -0.26
CA ALA A 153 3.74 13.99 0.22
C ALA A 153 4.10 15.07 1.27
N SER A 154 3.21 16.00 1.62
CA SER A 154 3.40 16.94 2.75
C SER A 154 2.57 16.59 4.00
N ASP A 155 1.71 15.58 3.95
CA ASP A 155 0.85 15.23 5.08
C ASP A 155 1.61 14.51 6.22
N ALA A 156 1.06 14.57 7.43
CA ALA A 156 1.48 13.69 8.53
C ALA A 156 1.15 12.21 8.24
N HIS A 157 1.36 11.32 9.22
CA HIS A 157 1.07 9.89 9.07
C HIS A 157 -0.40 9.63 8.74
N TRP A 158 -0.62 8.61 7.91
CA TRP A 158 -1.95 8.05 7.64
C TRP A 158 -2.00 6.60 8.06
N TYR A 159 -3.17 6.15 8.49
CA TYR A 159 -3.42 4.84 9.06
C TYR A 159 -4.56 4.19 8.29
N ALA A 160 -4.33 2.97 7.82
CA ALA A 160 -5.37 2.15 7.23
C ALA A 160 -6.03 1.28 8.30
N TYR A 161 -7.34 1.08 8.14
CA TYR A 161 -8.09 0.08 8.90
C TYR A 161 -9.04 -0.67 7.99
N GLU A 162 -9.37 -1.90 8.39
CA GLU A 162 -10.50 -2.66 7.83
C GLU A 162 -11.77 -2.23 8.55
N GLY A 163 -12.77 -1.80 7.78
CA GLY A 163 -14.12 -1.56 8.26
C GLY A 163 -15.10 -2.53 7.62
N SER A 164 -16.28 -2.69 8.21
CA SER A 164 -17.37 -3.42 7.57
C SER A 164 -18.72 -2.77 7.83
N TYR A 165 -19.65 -2.97 6.91
CA TYR A 165 -21.03 -2.55 7.06
C TYR A 165 -21.97 -3.62 6.52
N THR A 166 -23.11 -3.78 7.17
CA THR A 166 -24.10 -4.79 6.81
C THR A 166 -25.24 -4.15 6.03
N THR A 167 -25.54 -4.67 4.84
CA THR A 167 -26.69 -4.27 4.03
C THR A 167 -27.73 -5.38 4.02
N SER A 168 -29.02 -5.03 4.12
CA SER A 168 -30.10 -6.02 3.92
C SER A 168 -30.24 -6.36 2.43
N CYS A 169 -30.27 -7.64 2.10
CA CYS A 169 -30.49 -8.18 0.75
C CYS A 169 -31.93 -8.72 0.56
N GLY A 170 -32.86 -8.39 1.46
CA GLY A 170 -34.25 -8.85 1.44
C GLY A 170 -34.65 -9.58 2.72
N GLN A 171 -35.80 -10.27 2.72
CA GLN A 171 -36.32 -10.98 3.89
C GLN A 171 -35.30 -12.00 4.41
N ASN A 172 -34.85 -11.79 5.66
CA ASN A 172 -33.89 -12.62 6.39
C ASN A 172 -32.50 -12.75 5.75
N CYS A 173 -32.11 -11.82 4.87
CA CYS A 173 -30.80 -11.81 4.22
C CYS A 173 -30.03 -10.54 4.61
N THR A 174 -28.80 -10.73 5.07
CA THR A 174 -27.82 -9.65 5.26
C THR A 174 -26.52 -10.00 4.55
N THR A 175 -25.88 -8.98 3.96
CA THR A 175 -24.55 -9.09 3.38
C THR A 175 -23.62 -8.16 4.15
N THR A 176 -22.54 -8.71 4.69
CA THR A 176 -21.45 -7.92 5.28
C THR A 176 -20.49 -7.53 4.17
N ASN A 177 -20.31 -6.22 3.98
CA ASN A 177 -19.36 -5.66 3.04
C ASN A 177 -18.15 -5.18 3.83
N TYR A 178 -16.96 -5.58 3.37
CA TYR A 178 -15.69 -5.14 3.94
C TYR A 178 -15.11 -4.02 3.09
N TYR A 179 -14.43 -3.07 3.72
CA TYR A 179 -13.73 -2.00 3.03
C TYR A 179 -12.45 -1.66 3.78
N VAL A 180 -11.53 -1.03 3.05
CA VAL A 180 -10.32 -0.42 3.59
C VAL A 180 -10.45 1.08 3.40
N ASP A 181 -10.07 1.87 4.41
CA ASP A 181 -9.96 3.32 4.28
C ASP A 181 -8.68 3.82 4.96
N TRP A 182 -8.16 4.93 4.44
CA TRP A 182 -6.99 5.62 4.98
C TRP A 182 -7.41 6.90 5.68
N VAL A 183 -7.05 7.02 6.96
CA VAL A 183 -7.39 8.20 7.76
C VAL A 183 -6.16 8.82 8.41
N LYS A 184 -6.22 10.13 8.66
CA LYS A 184 -5.21 10.83 9.45
C LYS A 184 -5.28 10.42 10.92
N GLU A 185 -4.18 10.58 11.64
CA GLU A 185 -4.06 10.28 13.08
C GLU A 185 -5.25 10.76 13.92
N GLN A 186 -5.70 12.00 13.66
CA GLN A 186 -6.78 12.66 14.39
C GLN A 186 -8.14 11.96 14.28
N LYS A 187 -8.31 11.15 13.22
CA LYS A 187 -9.52 10.39 12.92
C LYS A 187 -9.35 8.89 13.19
N PHE A 188 -8.15 8.45 13.55
CA PHE A 188 -7.89 7.07 13.91
C PHE A 188 -8.12 6.85 15.41
N ASP A 189 -8.22 5.58 15.81
CA ASP A 189 -8.35 5.19 17.21
C ASP A 189 -7.16 5.65 18.05
N LYS A 190 -7.44 6.55 19.00
CA LYS A 190 -6.41 7.17 19.86
C LYS A 190 -5.79 6.18 20.83
N ASP A 191 -6.54 5.18 21.28
CA ASP A 191 -6.03 4.17 22.20
C ASP A 191 -5.11 3.20 21.48
N THR A 192 -5.44 2.79 20.26
CA THR A 192 -4.53 2.02 19.41
C THR A 192 -3.23 2.79 19.18
N ILE A 193 -3.29 4.06 18.80
CA ILE A 193 -2.08 4.90 18.62
C ILE A 193 -1.25 4.96 19.90
N ARG A 194 -1.89 5.25 21.04
CA ARG A 194 -1.23 5.37 22.35
C ARG A 194 -0.54 4.07 22.79
N LYS A 195 -1.16 2.92 22.54
CA LYS A 195 -0.63 1.61 22.95
C LYS A 195 0.48 1.09 22.02
N ASN A 196 0.53 1.56 20.77
CA ASN A 196 1.40 1.02 19.73
C ASN A 196 2.45 2.04 19.23
N GLN A 197 3.08 2.76 20.16
CA GLN A 197 4.03 3.84 19.85
C GLN A 197 5.20 3.41 18.97
N ALA A 198 5.71 2.18 19.11
CA ALA A 198 6.78 1.67 18.26
C ALA A 198 6.40 1.65 16.77
N ILE A 199 5.12 1.41 16.45
CA ILE A 199 4.59 1.47 15.08
C ILE A 199 4.48 2.93 14.66
N VAL A 200 3.88 3.77 15.48
CA VAL A 200 3.57 5.18 15.13
C VAL A 200 4.83 6.02 14.91
N GLN A 201 5.88 5.78 15.68
CA GLN A 201 7.07 6.65 15.70
C GLN A 201 7.99 6.46 14.50
N ALA A 202 8.09 5.25 13.95
CA ALA A 202 9.03 4.97 12.87
C ALA A 202 8.61 3.81 11.97
N PRO A 203 8.87 3.91 10.65
CA PRO A 203 8.75 2.78 9.73
C PRO A 203 9.78 1.67 10.05
N PRO A 204 9.53 0.43 9.63
CA PRO A 204 10.43 -0.71 9.84
C PRO A 204 11.58 -0.66 8.83
N LEU A 205 12.46 0.33 8.94
CA LEU A 205 13.62 0.47 8.07
C LEU A 205 14.86 -0.18 8.70
N LYS A 206 15.75 -0.71 7.87
CA LYS A 206 17.07 -1.15 8.32
C LYS A 206 17.82 0.05 8.88
N ALA A 207 18.57 -0.16 9.95
CA ALA A 207 19.47 0.86 10.46
C ALA A 207 20.48 1.22 9.35
N THR A 208 20.52 2.49 8.95
CA THR A 208 21.64 3.00 8.17
C THR A 208 22.89 2.86 9.01
N ALA A 209 23.92 2.18 8.48
CA ALA A 209 25.20 2.11 9.16
C ALA A 209 25.64 3.53 9.57
N PRO A 210 26.15 3.72 10.80
CA PRO A 210 26.61 5.04 11.22
C PRO A 210 27.62 5.54 10.20
N ALA A 211 27.44 6.77 9.74
CA ALA A 211 28.42 7.42 8.89
C ALA A 211 29.77 7.30 9.60
N ARG A 212 30.77 6.73 8.91
CA ARG A 212 32.13 6.68 9.48
C ARG A 212 32.51 8.12 9.82
N PRO A 213 32.91 8.42 11.07
CA PRO A 213 33.41 9.74 11.37
C PRO A 213 34.71 9.94 10.57
N GLY A 214 34.68 10.86 9.59
CA GLY A 214 35.89 11.35 8.91
C GLY A 214 36.08 10.98 7.43
N SER A 215 35.03 10.83 6.62
CA SER A 215 35.16 10.87 5.15
C SER A 215 34.86 12.26 4.61
#